data_AF-A0A973QRT6-F1
#
_entry.id   AF-A0A973QRT6-F1
#
_cell.length_a   1.000
_cell.length_b   1.000
_cell.length_c   1.000
_cell.angle_alpha   90.00
_cell.angle_beta   90.00
_cell.angle_gamma   90.00
#
_symmetry.space_group_name_H-M   'P 1'
#
loop_
_entity.id
_entity.type
_entity.pdbx_description
1 polymer ?
#
loop_
_entity_poly.entity_id
_entity_poly.type
_entity_poly.pdbx_seq_one_letter_code
_entity_poly.pdbx_strand_id
1 'polypeptide(L)'
;AEGIAPAPEAGLRAARRALRVTPGEQPYEPPTGPAFVAAFTPMASIAVGDETPWGVAAELARLLPGTGTATYGQRDIEGAGGDGVTDGVPALIANVLGKAADRRIVAVVRDVHRHPWMADALDTLLAARPDTVVVEMGVPQAPPTGALHIATHGAARVCGLAAAEVITGGVAGG
;
A
#
# COMPACT_ATOMS: atom_id res chain seq x y z
N ALA A 1 5.25 -11.71 39.53
CA ALA A 1 4.54 -11.12 38.38
C ALA A 1 5.41 -11.35 37.16
N GLU A 2 5.09 -12.39 36.39
CA GLU A 2 5.89 -12.82 35.25
C GLU A 2 5.36 -12.09 34.01
N GLY A 3 6.19 -11.22 33.43
CA GLY A 3 5.83 -10.43 32.27
C GLY A 3 5.72 -11.33 31.05
N ILE A 4 4.51 -11.45 30.49
CA ILE A 4 4.29 -12.07 29.19
C ILE A 4 4.96 -11.16 28.16
N ALA A 5 6.15 -11.54 27.70
CA ALA A 5 6.72 -10.95 26.50
C ALA A 5 5.75 -11.24 25.33
N PRO A 6 5.43 -10.26 24.46
CA PRO A 6 4.57 -10.52 23.31
C PRO A 6 5.24 -11.57 22.42
N ALA A 7 4.64 -12.76 22.34
CA ALA A 7 5.08 -13.79 21.41
C ALA A 7 4.88 -13.28 19.98
N PRO A 8 5.94 -13.11 19.15
CA PRO A 8 5.82 -12.58 17.80
C PRO A 8 4.79 -13.32 16.93
N GLU A 9 4.65 -14.62 17.16
CA GLU A 9 3.66 -15.48 16.49
C GLU A 9 2.21 -15.13 16.85
N ALA A 10 1.95 -14.72 18.09
CA ALA A 10 0.62 -14.29 18.52
C ALA A 10 0.23 -12.98 17.82
N GLY A 11 1.18 -12.05 17.68
CA GLY A 11 0.99 -10.80 16.95
C GLY A 11 0.68 -11.03 15.47
N LEU A 12 1.41 -11.92 14.79
CA LEU A 12 1.14 -12.24 13.39
C LEU A 12 -0.21 -12.97 13.21
N ARG A 13 -0.55 -13.89 14.11
CA ARG A 13 -1.85 -14.58 14.08
C ARG A 13 -3.02 -13.60 14.26
N ALA A 14 -2.88 -12.65 15.18
CA ALA A 14 -3.86 -11.59 15.36
C ALA A 14 -3.95 -10.70 14.10
N ALA A 15 -2.82 -10.34 13.50
CA ALA A 15 -2.80 -9.53 12.27
C ALA A 15 -3.50 -10.22 11.10
N ARG A 16 -3.27 -11.53 10.88
CA ARG A 16 -3.96 -12.32 9.84
C ARG A 16 -5.47 -12.33 10.04
N ARG A 17 -5.92 -12.55 11.28
CA ARG A 17 -7.36 -12.56 11.63
C ARG A 17 -8.02 -11.19 11.54
N ALA A 18 -7.24 -10.13 11.71
CA ALA A 18 -7.73 -8.76 11.62
C ALA A 18 -7.89 -8.26 10.17
N LEU A 19 -7.36 -8.98 9.17
CA LEU A 19 -7.49 -8.56 7.79
C LEU A 19 -8.96 -8.61 7.35
N ARG A 20 -9.43 -7.52 6.75
CA ARG A 20 -10.63 -7.53 5.92
C ARG A 20 -10.20 -7.47 4.47
N VAL A 21 -10.46 -8.54 3.75
CA VAL A 21 -10.14 -8.67 2.32
C VAL A 21 -11.43 -8.56 1.52
N THR A 22 -11.51 -7.57 0.65
CA THR A 22 -12.66 -7.34 -0.23
C THR A 22 -12.19 -7.50 -1.68
N PRO A 23 -12.65 -8.53 -2.42
CA PRO A 23 -12.33 -8.67 -3.83
C PRO A 23 -12.99 -7.57 -4.66
N GLY A 24 -12.33 -7.16 -5.74
CA GLY A 24 -12.92 -6.31 -6.76
C GLY A 24 -13.91 -7.08 -7.66
N GLU A 25 -14.34 -6.45 -8.74
CA GLU A 25 -15.33 -7.03 -9.67
C GLU A 25 -14.80 -8.27 -10.42
N GLN A 26 -13.50 -8.28 -10.73
CA GLN A 26 -12.85 -9.39 -11.43
C GLN A 26 -12.15 -10.33 -10.44
N PRO A 27 -12.06 -11.64 -10.75
CA PRO A 27 -11.27 -12.57 -9.96
C PRO A 27 -9.84 -12.08 -9.77
N TYR A 28 -9.36 -12.09 -8.53
CA TYR A 28 -8.00 -11.68 -8.23
C TYR A 28 -6.99 -12.78 -8.59
N GLU A 29 -6.04 -12.45 -9.46
CA GLU A 29 -4.88 -13.28 -9.76
C GLU A 29 -3.64 -12.75 -9.02
N PRO A 30 -3.06 -13.54 -8.08
CA PRO A 30 -1.82 -13.17 -7.40
C PRO A 30 -0.65 -12.98 -8.36
N PRO A 31 0.17 -11.91 -8.20
CA PRO A 31 1.36 -11.74 -9.01
C PRO A 31 2.38 -12.84 -8.74
N THR A 32 2.94 -13.40 -9.82
CA THR A 32 4.04 -14.40 -9.78
C THR A 32 5.42 -13.79 -9.95
N GLY A 33 5.49 -12.49 -10.26
CA GLY A 33 6.72 -11.73 -10.46
C GLY A 33 6.77 -10.44 -9.63
N PRO A 34 7.83 -9.63 -9.79
CA PRO A 34 8.03 -8.41 -9.01
C PRO A 34 6.85 -7.45 -9.09
N ALA A 35 6.45 -6.88 -7.95
CA ALA A 35 5.46 -5.83 -7.88
C ALA A 35 6.11 -4.44 -7.85
N PHE A 36 5.30 -3.39 -7.94
CA PHE A 36 5.70 -2.03 -7.59
C PHE A 36 4.78 -1.52 -6.47
N VAL A 37 5.37 -1.17 -5.33
CA VAL A 37 4.64 -0.66 -4.16
C VAL A 37 4.65 0.87 -4.20
N ALA A 38 3.47 1.47 -4.34
CA ALA A 38 3.28 2.91 -4.24
C ALA A 38 2.72 3.24 -2.85
N ALA A 39 3.56 3.77 -1.96
CA ALA A 39 3.18 4.09 -0.59
C ALA A 39 2.77 5.56 -0.46
N PHE A 40 1.47 5.81 -0.31
CA PHE A 40 0.90 7.13 -0.08
C PHE A 40 0.86 7.42 1.42
N THR A 41 1.61 8.42 1.87
CA THR A 41 1.77 8.76 3.28
C THR A 41 1.34 10.19 3.58
N PRO A 42 0.67 10.43 4.72
CA PRO A 42 0.37 11.78 5.16
C PRO A 42 1.59 12.51 5.77
N MET A 43 2.69 11.81 6.03
CA MET A 43 3.91 12.41 6.57
C MET A 43 4.74 13.08 5.46
N ALA A 44 5.36 14.22 5.77
CA ALA A 44 6.23 14.91 4.81
C ALA A 44 7.42 14.03 4.42
N SER A 45 7.51 13.66 3.13
CA SER A 45 8.58 12.82 2.58
C SER A 45 9.89 13.60 2.39
N ILE A 46 10.60 13.98 3.47
CA ILE A 46 11.91 14.64 3.34
C ILE A 46 12.92 13.54 2.98
N ALA A 47 13.04 13.24 1.68
CA ALA A 47 14.09 12.47 1.04
C ALA A 47 14.47 11.10 1.67
N VAL A 48 14.24 10.05 0.86
CA VAL A 48 14.66 8.66 0.98
C VAL A 48 15.85 8.41 1.93
N GLY A 49 15.53 8.00 3.14
CA GLY A 49 16.36 7.16 3.99
C GLY A 49 15.46 6.08 4.57
N ASP A 50 15.96 4.85 4.64
CA ASP A 50 15.30 3.64 5.16
C ASP A 50 14.91 3.74 6.65
N GLU A 51 14.25 4.81 7.10
CA GLU A 51 14.21 5.11 8.54
C GLU A 51 13.13 4.39 9.32
N THR A 52 12.20 3.67 8.66
CA THR A 52 11.57 2.44 9.14
C THR A 52 10.77 1.89 7.97
N PRO A 53 11.06 0.69 7.44
CA PRO A 53 10.21 0.06 6.44
C PRO A 53 8.81 -0.14 7.04
N TRP A 54 7.87 0.71 6.64
CA TRP A 54 6.45 0.57 6.98
C TRP A 54 5.72 0.06 5.74
N GLY A 55 4.52 -0.46 5.92
CA GLY A 55 3.76 -1.02 4.81
C GLY A 55 4.14 -2.46 4.46
N VAL A 56 3.81 -2.85 3.23
CA VAL A 56 4.00 -4.21 2.70
C VAL A 56 5.28 -4.37 1.90
N ALA A 57 5.99 -3.27 1.60
CA ALA A 57 7.10 -3.26 0.64
C ALA A 57 8.22 -4.25 0.98
N ALA A 58 8.71 -4.23 2.22
CA ALA A 58 9.80 -5.12 2.64
C ALA A 58 9.41 -6.59 2.57
N GLU A 59 8.16 -6.92 2.92
CA GLU A 59 7.67 -8.29 2.91
C GLU A 59 7.38 -8.78 1.48
N LEU A 60 6.87 -7.91 0.60
CA LEU A 60 6.74 -8.21 -0.82
C LEU A 60 8.09 -8.34 -1.53
N ALA A 61 9.11 -7.56 -1.17
CA ALA A 61 10.45 -7.74 -1.71
C ALA A 61 11.08 -9.09 -1.30
N ARG A 62 10.71 -9.62 -0.13
CA ARG A 62 11.12 -10.95 0.33
C ARG A 62 10.40 -12.08 -0.40
N LEU A 63 9.10 -11.92 -0.68
CA LEU A 63 8.26 -12.93 -1.34
C LEU A 63 8.39 -12.89 -2.88
N LEU A 64 8.59 -11.70 -3.44
CA LEU A 64 8.69 -11.40 -4.87
C LEU A 64 9.98 -10.57 -5.10
N PRO A 65 11.15 -11.24 -5.17
CA PRO A 65 12.44 -10.56 -5.34
C PRO A 65 12.45 -9.62 -6.55
N GLY A 66 12.96 -8.40 -6.36
CA GLY A 66 12.93 -7.34 -7.37
C GLY A 66 11.72 -6.40 -7.28
N THR A 67 10.82 -6.62 -6.31
CA THR A 67 9.73 -5.67 -6.02
C THR A 67 10.31 -4.30 -5.69
N GLY A 68 9.87 -3.28 -6.43
CA GLY A 68 10.26 -1.88 -6.20
C GLY A 68 9.30 -1.18 -5.25
N THR A 69 9.75 -0.08 -4.65
CA THR A 69 8.89 0.78 -3.81
C THR A 69 9.20 2.25 -4.05
N ALA A 70 8.18 3.09 -3.96
CA ALA A 70 8.31 4.53 -3.87
C ALA A 70 7.28 5.11 -2.91
N THR A 71 7.66 6.17 -2.21
CA THR A 71 6.80 6.86 -1.25
C THR A 71 6.36 8.19 -1.85
N TYR A 72 5.08 8.51 -1.69
CA TYR A 72 4.43 9.71 -2.21
C TYR A 72 3.68 10.39 -1.07
N GLY A 73 3.83 11.71 -0.96
CA GLY A 73 3.11 12.53 0.01
C GLY A 73 2.53 13.79 -0.64
N GLN A 74 1.81 14.59 0.14
CA GLN A 74 1.12 15.77 -0.34
C GLN A 74 2.03 16.77 -1.09
N ARG A 75 3.30 16.91 -0.67
CA ARG A 75 4.27 17.79 -1.34
C ARG A 75 4.61 17.37 -2.77
N ASP A 76 4.46 16.08 -3.09
CA ASP A 76 4.68 15.57 -4.45
C ASP A 76 3.54 16.01 -5.42
N ILE A 77 2.40 16.47 -4.88
CA ILE A 77 1.27 17.05 -5.62
C ILE A 77 1.42 18.56 -5.77
N GLU A 78 1.92 19.22 -4.72
CA GLU A 78 2.08 20.68 -4.65
C GLU A 78 3.24 21.19 -5.53
N GLY A 79 4.12 20.30 -5.98
CA GLY A 79 5.23 20.59 -6.90
C GLY A 79 6.48 21.10 -6.20
N ALA A 80 7.65 20.58 -6.62
CA ALA A 80 8.93 21.21 -6.37
C ALA A 80 9.04 22.43 -7.30
N GLY A 81 8.56 23.59 -6.82
CA GLY A 81 8.40 24.79 -7.65
C GLY A 81 9.66 25.22 -8.41
N GLY A 82 9.46 25.52 -9.71
CA GLY A 82 10.39 26.28 -10.53
C GLY A 82 9.78 26.87 -11.82
N ASP A 83 8.83 26.17 -12.44
CA ASP A 83 8.43 26.45 -13.83
C ASP A 83 6.91 26.51 -14.10
N GLY A 84 6.09 26.61 -13.05
CA GLY A 84 4.71 27.09 -13.18
C GLY A 84 3.69 26.12 -13.78
N VAL A 85 4.00 24.83 -13.86
CA VAL A 85 3.04 23.77 -14.18
C VAL A 85 2.87 22.87 -12.96
N THR A 86 1.79 23.09 -12.20
CA THR A 86 1.40 22.24 -11.07
C THR A 86 0.52 21.10 -11.61
N ASP A 87 1.13 20.02 -12.10
CA ASP A 87 0.35 18.91 -12.68
C ASP A 87 -0.33 18.00 -11.63
N GLY A 88 -0.23 18.35 -10.35
CA GLY A 88 -1.06 17.81 -9.26
C GLY A 88 -1.09 16.28 -9.17
N VAL A 89 -2.28 15.74 -8.86
CA VAL A 89 -2.52 14.30 -8.80
C VAL A 89 -2.20 13.59 -10.14
N PRO A 90 -2.60 14.12 -11.31
CA PRO A 90 -2.23 13.53 -12.60
C PRO A 90 -0.73 13.28 -12.79
N ALA A 91 0.15 14.25 -12.48
CA ALA A 91 1.59 14.04 -12.59
C ALA A 91 2.12 13.02 -11.58
N LEU A 92 1.60 13.03 -10.35
CA LEU A 92 1.97 12.03 -9.35
C LEU A 92 1.64 10.62 -9.87
N ILE A 93 0.45 10.42 -10.42
CA ILE A 93 0.06 9.13 -10.98
C ILE A 93 0.88 8.78 -12.24
N ALA A 94 1.18 9.74 -13.11
CA ALA A 94 2.11 9.51 -14.22
C ALA A 94 3.49 9.03 -13.74
N ASN A 95 4.00 9.57 -12.63
CA ASN A 95 5.23 9.10 -12.00
C ASN A 95 5.11 7.68 -11.45
N VAL A 96 4.00 7.36 -10.76
CA VAL A 96 3.70 6.00 -10.27
C VAL A 96 3.70 5.00 -11.43
N LEU A 97 2.98 5.32 -12.51
CA LEU A 97 2.86 4.48 -13.70
C LEU A 97 4.22 4.27 -14.38
N GLY A 98 4.99 5.35 -14.55
CA GLY A 98 6.33 5.29 -15.14
C GLY A 98 7.30 4.44 -14.32
N LYS A 99 7.25 4.54 -12.99
CA LYS A 99 8.06 3.67 -12.12
C LYS A 99 7.56 2.22 -12.10
N ALA A 100 6.25 1.99 -12.13
CA ALA A 100 5.68 0.66 -12.14
C ALA A 100 6.01 -0.12 -13.41
N ALA A 101 6.01 0.58 -14.57
CA ALA A 101 5.99 -0.04 -15.88
C ALA A 101 4.88 -1.12 -15.95
N ASP A 102 5.19 -2.32 -16.44
CA ASP A 102 4.22 -3.41 -16.59
C ASP A 102 3.96 -4.18 -15.28
N ARG A 103 4.64 -3.84 -14.18
CA ARG A 103 4.49 -4.56 -12.90
C ARG A 103 3.12 -4.32 -12.30
N ARG A 104 2.65 -5.29 -11.50
CA ARG A 104 1.45 -5.12 -10.66
C ARG A 104 1.71 -4.01 -9.65
N ILE A 105 0.77 -3.07 -9.56
CA ILE A 105 0.83 -1.99 -8.58
C ILE A 105 0.16 -2.44 -7.29
N VAL A 106 0.82 -2.19 -6.17
CA VAL A 106 0.26 -2.30 -4.82
C VAL A 106 0.27 -0.90 -4.21
N ALA A 107 -0.90 -0.27 -4.17
CA ALA A 107 -1.10 1.03 -3.55
C ALA A 107 -1.29 0.85 -2.03
N VAL A 108 -0.34 1.34 -1.24
CA VAL A 108 -0.43 1.33 0.22
C VAL A 108 -0.86 2.71 0.67
N VAL A 109 -1.97 2.78 1.41
CA VAL A 109 -2.54 4.04 1.87
C VAL A 109 -2.74 4.02 3.37
N ARG A 110 -2.76 5.20 3.97
CA ARG A 110 -3.01 5.36 5.40
C ARG A 110 -4.01 6.47 5.65
N ASP A 111 -5.08 6.12 6.37
CA ASP A 111 -6.12 7.06 6.80
C ASP A 111 -6.70 7.88 5.64
N VAL A 112 -7.01 7.24 4.49
CA VAL A 112 -7.51 7.90 3.25
C VAL A 112 -8.65 8.87 3.52
N HIS A 113 -9.56 8.48 4.41
CA HIS A 113 -10.71 9.28 4.85
C HIS A 113 -10.33 10.66 5.43
N ARG A 114 -9.07 10.89 5.80
CA ARG A 114 -8.55 12.16 6.33
C ARG A 114 -7.78 12.99 5.30
N HIS A 115 -7.49 12.41 4.14
CA HIS A 115 -6.58 12.99 3.15
C HIS A 115 -7.21 12.93 1.76
N PRO A 116 -8.00 13.96 1.36
CA PRO A 116 -8.70 13.99 0.08
C PRO A 116 -7.80 13.70 -1.12
N TRP A 117 -6.56 14.21 -1.09
CA TRP A 117 -5.59 13.98 -2.15
C TRP A 117 -5.26 12.49 -2.37
N MET A 118 -5.28 11.66 -1.32
CA MET A 118 -5.05 10.21 -1.45
C MET A 118 -6.24 9.53 -2.10
N ALA A 119 -7.46 9.98 -1.81
CA ALA A 119 -8.65 9.48 -2.48
C ALA A 119 -8.60 9.82 -3.98
N ASP A 120 -8.31 11.08 -4.32
CA ASP A 120 -8.15 11.52 -5.71
C ASP A 120 -7.03 10.75 -6.44
N ALA A 121 -5.91 10.48 -5.75
CA ALA A 121 -4.80 9.70 -6.29
C ALA A 121 -5.18 8.23 -6.52
N LEU A 122 -5.90 7.60 -5.59
CA LEU A 122 -6.41 6.24 -5.77
C LEU A 122 -7.39 6.18 -6.95
N ASP A 123 -8.34 7.10 -7.03
CA ASP A 123 -9.34 7.13 -8.12
C ASP A 123 -8.65 7.29 -9.48
N THR A 124 -7.69 8.21 -9.57
CA THR A 124 -6.91 8.44 -10.80
C THR A 124 -6.06 7.23 -11.16
N LEU A 125 -5.40 6.59 -10.18
CA LEU A 125 -4.59 5.40 -10.39
C LEU A 125 -5.44 4.21 -10.86
N LEU A 126 -6.61 3.99 -10.24
CA LEU A 126 -7.48 2.86 -10.54
C LEU A 126 -8.18 3.00 -11.89
N ALA A 127 -8.48 4.23 -12.32
CA ALA A 127 -8.94 4.50 -13.68
C ALA A 127 -7.89 4.10 -14.73
N ALA A 128 -6.60 4.30 -14.45
CA ALA A 128 -5.52 3.96 -15.37
C ALA A 128 -5.06 2.49 -15.27
N ARG A 129 -5.11 1.90 -14.06
CA ARG A 129 -4.62 0.56 -13.72
C ARG A 129 -5.63 -0.14 -12.80
N PRO A 130 -6.74 -0.65 -13.36
CA PRO A 130 -7.79 -1.30 -12.58
C PRO A 130 -7.34 -2.61 -11.91
N ASP A 131 -6.19 -3.17 -12.32
CA ASP A 131 -5.57 -4.36 -11.73
C ASP A 131 -4.85 -4.10 -10.39
N THR A 132 -4.78 -2.83 -9.95
CA THR A 132 -4.07 -2.40 -8.73
C THR A 132 -4.68 -3.01 -7.47
N VAL A 133 -3.82 -3.48 -6.56
CA VAL A 133 -4.19 -3.89 -5.21
C VAL A 133 -4.09 -2.69 -4.27
N VAL A 134 -5.10 -2.50 -3.41
CA VAL A 134 -5.10 -1.43 -2.40
C VAL A 134 -4.93 -2.04 -1.02
N VAL A 135 -3.92 -1.57 -0.28
CA VAL A 135 -3.70 -1.94 1.12
C VAL A 135 -3.94 -0.71 1.99
N GLU A 136 -5.06 -0.69 2.70
CA GLU A 136 -5.38 0.36 3.67
C GLU A 136 -4.87 -0.03 5.05
N MET A 137 -3.91 0.75 5.55
CA MET A 137 -3.33 0.56 6.88
C MET A 137 -3.76 1.68 7.82
N GLY A 138 -4.05 1.34 9.08
CA GLY A 138 -4.60 2.29 10.06
C GLY A 138 -6.07 2.00 10.34
N VAL A 139 -6.90 3.04 10.40
CA VAL A 139 -8.35 2.89 10.66
C VAL A 139 -9.10 2.99 9.33
N PRO A 140 -9.53 1.85 8.75
CA PRO A 140 -10.22 1.86 7.47
C PRO A 140 -11.62 2.44 7.61
N GLN A 141 -11.89 3.51 6.85
CA GLN A 141 -13.21 4.14 6.79
C GLN A 141 -13.67 4.46 5.36
N ALA A 142 -12.75 4.43 4.39
CA ALA A 142 -13.09 4.62 2.99
C ALA A 142 -13.78 3.34 2.44
N PRO A 143 -14.67 3.48 1.44
CA PRO A 143 -15.18 2.31 0.72
C PRO A 143 -14.03 1.51 0.08
N PRO A 144 -14.08 0.17 0.09
CA PRO A 144 -13.06 -0.66 -0.53
C PRO A 144 -13.04 -0.46 -2.05
N THR A 145 -11.85 -0.48 -2.65
CA THR A 145 -11.64 -0.20 -4.08
C THR A 145 -10.42 -0.96 -4.64
N GLY A 146 -10.31 -1.05 -5.96
CA GLY A 146 -9.27 -1.78 -6.69
C GLY A 146 -9.58 -3.25 -6.95
N ALA A 147 -8.62 -3.96 -7.56
CA ALA A 147 -8.76 -5.38 -7.88
C ALA A 147 -8.85 -6.27 -6.63
N LEU A 148 -8.21 -5.82 -5.56
CA LEU A 148 -8.28 -6.41 -4.23
C LEU A 148 -8.03 -5.30 -3.21
N HIS A 149 -8.93 -5.16 -2.24
CA HIS A 149 -8.77 -4.23 -1.14
C HIS A 149 -8.48 -5.00 0.15
N ILE A 150 -7.38 -4.65 0.84
CA ILE A 150 -6.97 -5.27 2.09
C ILE A 150 -6.89 -4.19 3.17
N ALA A 151 -7.81 -4.24 4.12
CA ALA A 151 -7.77 -3.38 5.30
C ALA A 151 -7.12 -4.11 6.47
N THR A 152 -6.03 -3.56 7.02
CA THR A 152 -5.20 -4.25 8.02
C THR A 152 -5.54 -3.93 9.48
N HIS A 153 -6.36 -2.91 9.72
CA HIS A 153 -6.73 -2.40 11.06
C HIS A 153 -5.53 -2.08 11.98
N GLY A 154 -4.35 -1.87 11.40
CA GLY A 154 -3.11 -1.60 12.11
C GLY A 154 -1.93 -1.39 11.14
N ALA A 155 -0.90 -0.69 11.59
CA ALA A 155 0.28 -0.34 10.77
C ALA A 155 1.58 -1.01 11.25
N ALA A 156 1.50 -2.00 12.13
CA ALA A 156 2.66 -2.74 12.62
C ALA A 156 3.28 -3.59 11.50
N ARG A 157 4.57 -3.95 11.63
CA ARG A 157 5.27 -4.80 10.65
C ARG A 157 4.50 -6.09 10.32
N VAL A 158 3.94 -6.75 11.34
CA VAL A 158 3.16 -7.99 11.17
C VAL A 158 1.88 -7.80 10.34
N CYS A 159 1.30 -6.61 10.33
CA CYS A 159 0.17 -6.26 9.46
C CYS A 159 0.62 -6.23 7.98
N GLY A 160 1.80 -5.68 7.72
CA GLY A 160 2.42 -5.68 6.39
C GLY A 160 2.70 -7.09 5.89
N LEU A 161 3.22 -7.97 6.75
CA LEU A 161 3.44 -9.38 6.42
C LEU A 161 2.14 -10.11 6.11
N ALA A 162 1.13 -9.96 6.97
CA ALA A 162 -0.17 -10.61 6.76
C ALA A 162 -0.82 -10.16 5.43
N ALA A 163 -0.75 -8.88 5.10
CA ALA A 163 -1.26 -8.38 3.82
C ALA A 163 -0.45 -8.92 2.62
N ALA A 164 0.89 -8.97 2.73
CA ALA A 164 1.75 -9.50 1.67
C ALA A 164 1.49 -11.00 1.38
N GLU A 165 1.15 -11.78 2.41
CA GLU A 165 0.71 -13.17 2.24
C GLU A 165 -0.55 -13.25 1.38
N VAL A 166 -1.57 -12.43 1.66
CA VAL A 166 -2.80 -12.38 0.86
C VAL A 166 -2.54 -11.96 -0.58
N ILE A 167 -1.71 -10.93 -0.79
CA ILE A 167 -1.34 -10.45 -2.13
C ILE A 167 -0.70 -11.58 -2.94
N THR A 168 0.12 -12.43 -2.32
CA THR A 168 0.83 -13.52 -3.01
C THR A 168 0.03 -14.83 -3.06
N GLY A 169 -1.27 -14.80 -2.75
CA GLY A 169 -2.16 -15.96 -2.82
C GLY A 169 -2.17 -16.85 -1.57
N GLY A 170 -1.52 -16.43 -0.49
CA GLY A 170 -1.66 -17.03 0.83
C GLY A 170 -3.04 -16.78 1.42
N VAL A 171 -3.58 -17.78 2.12
CA VAL A 171 -4.84 -17.61 2.85
C VAL A 171 -4.64 -16.72 4.08
N ALA A 172 -5.48 -15.68 4.24
CA ALA A 172 -5.63 -14.99 5.51
C ALA A 172 -6.17 -16.01 6.53
N GLY A 173 -5.27 -16.64 7.29
CA GLY A 173 -5.59 -17.83 8.08
C GLY A 173 -6.78 -17.64 9.04
N GLY A 174 -7.67 -18.65 9.06
CA GLY A 174 -8.66 -18.86 10.13
C GLY A 174 -8.00 -19.21 11.47
#